data_AF-A0A3M1T5B4-F1
#
_entry.id   AF-A0A3M1T5B4-F1
#
_cell.length_a   1.000
_cell.length_b   1.000
_cell.length_c   1.000
_cell.angle_alpha   90.00
_cell.angle_beta   90.00
_cell.angle_gamma   90.00
#
_symmetry.space_group_name_H-M   'P 1'
#
loop_
_entity.id
_entity.type
_entity.pdbx_description
1 polymer ?
#
loop_
_entity_poly.entity_id
_entity_poly.type
_entity_poly.pdbx_seq_one_letter_code
_entity_poly.pdbx_strand_id
1 'polypeptide(L)'
;MTFSHRCSAFALGLAISLAPMQSLRAQDLENVEIETVPVAEGIYMLVGEGGNIGVSVGADGAFLIDDQFAPLTEKIQAAVSALSQRPIRFILNTHWHFDHTGGNENFGRAGVTIVAHDNVR
;
A
#
# COMPACT_ATOMS: atom_id res chain seq x y z
N MET A 1 -17.11 41.22 -68.39
CA MET A 1 -16.23 40.03 -68.24
C MET A 1 -16.18 39.68 -66.76
N THR A 2 -16.66 38.49 -66.44
CA THR A 2 -16.80 37.90 -65.11
C THR A 2 -15.45 37.56 -64.52
N PHE A 3 -15.18 37.89 -63.25
CA PHE A 3 -14.29 37.07 -62.42
C PHE A 3 -14.76 37.11 -60.96
N SER A 4 -15.43 36.01 -60.57
CA SER A 4 -15.79 35.68 -59.20
C SER A 4 -14.58 35.00 -58.56
N HIS A 5 -13.90 35.66 -57.63
CA HIS A 5 -12.92 35.01 -56.76
C HIS A 5 -13.64 34.54 -55.49
N ARG A 6 -13.95 33.23 -55.44
CA ARG A 6 -14.33 32.56 -54.20
C ARG A 6 -13.05 32.22 -53.45
N CYS A 7 -12.82 32.89 -52.33
CA CYS A 7 -11.80 32.53 -51.36
C CYS A 7 -12.42 31.48 -50.42
N SER A 8 -12.17 30.19 -50.65
CA SER A 8 -12.53 29.14 -49.70
C SER A 8 -11.40 28.97 -48.69
N ALA A 9 -11.55 29.55 -47.50
CA ALA A 9 -10.70 29.22 -46.36
C ALA A 9 -11.19 27.90 -45.74
N PHE A 10 -10.42 26.83 -45.91
CA PHE A 10 -10.61 25.58 -45.18
C PHE A 10 -10.08 25.79 -43.74
N ALA A 11 -10.99 26.00 -42.79
CA ALA A 11 -10.64 25.99 -41.38
C ALA A 11 -10.49 24.53 -40.93
N LEU A 12 -9.25 24.07 -40.77
CA LEU A 12 -8.93 22.77 -40.18
C LEU A 12 -9.18 22.85 -38.68
N GLY A 13 -10.38 22.46 -38.24
CA GLY A 13 -10.73 22.40 -36.82
C GLY A 13 -9.95 21.29 -36.12
N LEU A 14 -9.03 21.66 -35.23
CA LEU A 14 -8.35 20.74 -34.31
C LEU A 14 -9.36 20.29 -33.25
N ALA A 15 -9.95 19.11 -33.43
CA ALA A 15 -10.77 18.47 -32.42
C ALA A 15 -9.87 17.94 -31.30
N ILE A 16 -9.72 18.71 -30.22
CA ILE A 16 -9.12 18.24 -28.97
C ILE A 16 -10.13 17.30 -28.32
N SER A 17 -9.92 15.98 -28.47
CA SER A 17 -10.69 14.99 -27.73
C SER A 17 -10.33 15.08 -26.25
N LEU A 18 -11.23 15.63 -25.42
CA LEU A 18 -11.18 15.44 -23.97
C LEU A 18 -11.47 13.97 -23.66
N ALA A 19 -10.41 13.15 -23.58
CA ALA A 19 -10.53 11.87 -22.91
C ALA A 19 -10.85 12.14 -21.43
N PRO A 20 -11.83 11.46 -20.82
CA PRO A 20 -12.08 11.60 -19.40
C PRO A 20 -10.84 11.12 -18.64
N MET A 21 -10.27 12.02 -17.85
CA MET A 21 -9.24 11.69 -16.87
C MET A 21 -9.86 10.66 -15.93
N GLN A 22 -9.46 9.39 -16.03
CA GLN A 22 -9.88 8.38 -15.08
C GLN A 22 -9.31 8.79 -13.71
N SER A 23 -10.18 9.23 -12.82
CA SER A 23 -9.85 9.45 -11.42
C SER A 23 -9.29 8.15 -10.85
N LEU A 24 -8.03 8.16 -10.40
CA LEU A 24 -7.50 7.17 -9.48
C LEU A 24 -8.40 7.21 -8.25
N ARG A 25 -9.25 6.19 -8.08
CA ARG A 25 -10.05 6.07 -6.86
C ARG A 25 -9.08 5.89 -5.70
N ALA A 26 -9.16 6.76 -4.69
CA ALA A 26 -8.56 6.48 -3.40
C ALA A 26 -9.13 5.15 -2.89
N GLN A 27 -8.26 4.21 -2.52
CA GLN A 27 -8.67 2.99 -1.82
C GLN A 27 -9.34 3.41 -0.50
N ASP A 28 -10.51 2.84 -0.23
CA ASP A 28 -11.20 3.01 1.05
C ASP A 28 -10.54 2.09 2.10
N LEU A 29 -9.48 2.60 2.72
CA LEU A 29 -8.73 1.87 3.75
C LEU A 29 -9.38 1.97 5.14
N GLU A 30 -10.37 2.85 5.31
CA GLU A 30 -11.05 3.08 6.58
C GLU A 30 -11.85 1.86 7.01
N ASN A 31 -12.50 1.18 6.05
CA ASN A 31 -13.36 0.02 6.31
C ASN A 31 -12.63 -1.33 6.22
N VAL A 32 -11.33 -1.35 5.96
CA VAL A 32 -10.54 -2.59 5.88
C VAL A 32 -10.50 -3.28 7.24
N GLU A 33 -10.83 -4.57 7.29
CA GLU A 33 -10.63 -5.44 8.44
C GLU A 33 -9.34 -6.22 8.27
N ILE A 34 -8.63 -6.49 9.38
CA ILE A 34 -7.43 -7.32 9.38
C ILE A 34 -7.82 -8.71 9.89
N GLU A 35 -7.94 -9.68 8.98
CA GLU A 35 -8.17 -11.07 9.32
C GLU A 35 -6.85 -11.72 9.77
N THR A 36 -6.90 -12.54 10.82
CA THR A 36 -5.76 -13.36 11.25
C THR A 36 -6.00 -14.82 10.92
N VAL A 37 -5.09 -15.40 10.12
CA VAL A 37 -5.10 -16.82 9.76
C VAL A 37 -3.94 -17.54 10.48
N PRO A 38 -4.21 -18.52 11.36
CA PRO A 38 -3.14 -19.32 11.96
C PRO A 38 -2.51 -20.25 10.93
N VAL A 39 -1.18 -20.32 10.91
CA VAL A 39 -0.40 -21.17 9.98
C VAL A 39 0.29 -22.31 10.74
N ALA A 40 0.90 -21.99 11.88
CA ALA A 40 1.52 -22.95 12.80
C ALA A 40 1.56 -22.34 14.22
N GLU A 41 2.07 -23.09 15.20
CA GLU A 41 2.27 -22.53 16.55
C GLU A 41 3.19 -21.31 16.49
N GLY A 42 2.68 -20.16 16.96
CA GLY A 42 3.41 -18.89 16.95
C GLY A 42 3.59 -18.26 15.56
N ILE A 43 3.00 -18.83 14.49
CA ILE A 43 3.10 -18.30 13.12
C ILE A 43 1.70 -18.05 12.55
N TYR A 44 1.49 -16.82 12.07
CA TYR A 44 0.21 -16.33 11.56
C TYR A 44 0.41 -15.57 10.26
N MET A 45 -0.66 -15.44 9.49
CA MET A 45 -0.77 -14.56 8.34
C MET A 45 -1.87 -13.55 8.63
N LEU A 46 -1.59 -12.25 8.45
CA LEU A 46 -2.62 -11.22 8.46
C LEU A 46 -3.03 -10.91 7.03
N VAL A 47 -4.34 -10.91 6.79
CA VAL A 47 -4.94 -10.55 5.50
C VAL A 47 -5.65 -9.20 5.68
N GLY A 48 -5.32 -8.25 4.82
CA GLY A 48 -5.91 -6.92 4.79
C GLY A 48 -6.00 -6.42 3.35
N GLU A 49 -5.64 -5.17 3.10
CA GLU A 49 -5.60 -4.57 1.76
C GLU A 49 -4.14 -4.29 1.37
N GLY A 50 -3.75 -4.60 0.13
CA GLY A 50 -2.37 -4.55 -0.35
C GLY A 50 -1.78 -5.95 -0.56
N GLY A 51 -0.94 -6.40 0.36
CA GLY A 51 -0.43 -7.78 0.45
C GLY A 51 -0.70 -8.44 1.81
N ASN A 52 -0.37 -9.72 1.96
CA ASN A 52 -0.47 -10.41 3.25
C ASN A 52 0.76 -10.13 4.12
N ILE A 53 0.57 -10.03 5.43
CA ILE A 53 1.66 -9.88 6.41
C ILE A 53 1.95 -11.23 7.04
N GLY A 54 3.22 -11.64 7.06
CA GLY A 54 3.66 -12.78 7.87
C GLY A 54 3.93 -12.34 9.31
N VAL A 55 3.49 -13.10 10.31
CA VAL A 55 3.72 -12.78 11.72
C VAL A 55 4.29 -14.00 12.44
N SER A 56 5.42 -13.80 13.12
CA SER A 56 5.97 -14.74 14.09
C SER A 56 5.97 -14.12 15.48
N VAL A 57 5.40 -14.81 16.47
CA VAL A 57 5.37 -14.35 17.87
C VAL A 57 6.08 -15.36 18.78
N GLY A 58 6.82 -14.85 19.75
CA GLY A 58 7.50 -15.66 20.77
C GLY A 58 7.82 -14.85 22.02
N ALA A 59 8.60 -15.44 22.93
CA ALA A 59 8.97 -14.81 24.20
C ALA A 59 9.76 -13.49 24.03
N ASP A 60 10.49 -13.36 22.91
CA ASP A 60 11.40 -12.24 22.64
C ASP A 60 10.74 -11.05 21.92
N GLY A 61 9.53 -11.24 21.39
CA GLY A 61 8.84 -10.23 20.58
C GLY A 61 7.99 -10.82 19.45
N ALA A 62 7.38 -9.91 18.68
CA ALA A 62 6.82 -10.20 17.38
C ALA A 62 7.76 -9.78 16.25
N PHE A 63 7.81 -10.58 15.20
CA PHE A 63 8.53 -10.34 13.95
C PHE A 63 7.51 -10.34 12.81
N LEU A 64 7.47 -9.25 12.04
CA LEU A 64 6.58 -9.08 10.92
C LEU A 64 7.34 -9.19 9.59
N ILE A 65 6.65 -9.69 8.56
CA ILE A 65 7.08 -9.67 7.16
C ILE A 65 6.08 -8.78 6.43
N ASP A 66 6.54 -7.61 5.96
CA ASP A 66 5.76 -6.49 5.43
C ASP A 66 4.79 -5.83 6.44
N ASP A 67 4.26 -4.65 6.09
CA ASP A 67 3.45 -3.82 6.99
C ASP A 67 2.28 -3.04 6.35
N GLN A 68 1.94 -3.39 5.10
CA GLN A 68 0.84 -2.80 4.32
C GLN A 68 0.88 -1.26 4.24
N PHE A 69 -0.27 -0.65 3.95
CA PHE A 69 -0.42 0.80 3.83
C PHE A 69 -0.37 1.49 5.21
N ALA A 70 0.20 2.70 5.25
CA ALA A 70 0.30 3.52 6.47
C ALA A 70 -1.01 3.65 7.27
N PRO A 71 -2.19 3.88 6.66
CA PRO A 71 -3.46 3.99 7.39
C PRO A 71 -3.89 2.70 8.12
N LEU A 72 -3.32 1.54 7.76
CA LEU A 72 -3.66 0.26 8.38
C LEU A 72 -2.79 -0.06 9.61
N THR A 73 -1.75 0.73 9.91
CA THR A 73 -0.79 0.43 10.97
C THR A 73 -1.45 0.15 12.32
N GLU A 74 -2.42 0.96 12.76
CA GLU A 74 -3.08 0.76 14.05
C GLU A 74 -3.88 -0.56 14.09
N LYS A 75 -4.55 -0.92 12.99
CA LYS A 75 -5.30 -2.18 12.88
C LYS A 75 -4.37 -3.39 12.89
N ILE A 76 -3.22 -3.28 12.24
CA ILE A 76 -2.18 -4.33 12.25
C ILE A 76 -1.59 -4.48 13.64
N GLN A 77 -1.26 -3.38 14.33
CA GLN A 77 -0.79 -3.41 15.72
C GLN A 77 -1.81 -4.06 16.65
N ALA A 78 -3.10 -3.75 16.49
CA ALA A 78 -4.17 -4.36 17.25
C ALA A 78 -4.26 -5.87 17.00
N ALA A 79 -4.19 -6.31 15.73
CA ALA A 79 -4.19 -7.72 15.37
C ALA A 79 -3.00 -8.46 15.99
N VAL A 80 -1.78 -7.92 15.91
CA VAL A 80 -0.59 -8.53 16.53
C VAL A 80 -0.69 -8.56 18.05
N SER A 81 -1.24 -7.51 18.68
CA SER A 81 -1.42 -7.44 20.14
C SER A 81 -2.41 -8.49 20.67
N ALA A 82 -3.37 -8.91 19.84
CA ALA A 82 -4.26 -10.02 20.15
C ALA A 82 -3.54 -11.39 20.16
N LEU A 83 -2.42 -11.51 19.44
CA LEU A 83 -1.60 -12.72 19.36
C LEU A 83 -0.52 -12.79 20.44
N SER A 84 0.04 -11.63 20.82
CA SER A 84 1.11 -11.55 21.80
C SER A 84 1.13 -10.20 22.50
N GLN A 85 1.36 -10.23 23.82
CA GLN A 85 1.60 -9.01 24.62
C GLN A 85 3.05 -8.52 24.53
N ARG A 86 3.90 -9.19 23.73
CA ARG A 86 5.28 -8.76 23.49
C ARG A 86 5.31 -7.72 22.38
N PRO A 87 6.25 -6.75 22.44
CA PRO A 87 6.33 -5.71 21.43
C PRO A 87 6.68 -6.29 20.06
N ILE A 88 6.25 -5.60 19.00
CA ILE A 88 6.80 -5.78 17.65
C ILE A 88 8.25 -5.27 17.68
N ARG A 89 9.19 -6.16 17.39
CA ARG A 89 10.64 -5.85 17.46
C ARG A 89 11.21 -5.56 16.09
N PHE A 90 10.74 -6.31 15.09
CA PHE A 90 11.29 -6.29 13.75
C PHE A 90 10.19 -6.32 12.70
N ILE A 91 10.44 -5.63 11.59
CA ILE A 91 9.73 -5.79 10.32
C ILE A 91 10.78 -6.12 9.26
N LEU A 92 10.52 -7.14 8.46
CA LEU A 92 11.27 -7.44 7.25
C LEU A 92 10.47 -6.99 6.03
N ASN A 93 10.99 -6.05 5.25
CA ASN A 93 10.35 -5.69 3.98
C ASN A 93 10.82 -6.63 2.85
N THR A 94 9.85 -7.15 2.10
CA THR A 94 10.11 -8.03 0.95
C THR A 94 10.57 -7.25 -0.27
N HIS A 95 9.98 -6.08 -0.51
CA HIS A 95 10.30 -5.15 -1.59
C HIS A 95 9.76 -3.74 -1.25
N TRP A 96 9.95 -2.76 -2.15
CA TRP A 96 9.76 -1.33 -1.83
C TRP A 96 8.36 -0.78 -2.08
N HIS A 97 7.43 -1.57 -2.64
CA HIS A 97 6.13 -1.03 -2.98
C HIS A 97 5.35 -0.60 -1.74
N PHE A 98 4.54 0.45 -1.90
CA PHE A 98 3.86 1.16 -0.81
C PHE A 98 2.75 0.33 -0.14
N ASP A 99 2.29 -0.73 -0.79
CA ASP A 99 1.37 -1.74 -0.27
C ASP A 99 2.04 -2.83 0.58
N HIS A 100 3.37 -2.75 0.75
CA HIS A 100 4.18 -3.64 1.58
C HIS A 100 5.07 -2.90 2.60
N THR A 101 5.29 -1.60 2.40
CA THR A 101 6.21 -0.75 3.17
C THR A 101 5.58 0.53 3.69
N GLY A 102 4.30 0.76 3.40
CA GLY A 102 3.61 2.00 3.75
C GLY A 102 3.55 2.25 5.26
N GLY A 103 3.58 1.19 6.07
CA GLY A 103 3.60 1.28 7.53
C GLY A 103 4.96 1.67 8.13
N ASN A 104 6.05 1.63 7.35
CA ASN A 104 7.41 1.70 7.87
C ASN A 104 7.64 2.96 8.70
N GLU A 105 7.12 4.11 8.26
CA GLU A 105 7.30 5.38 8.97
C GLU A 105 6.63 5.36 10.36
N ASN A 106 5.45 4.75 10.46
CA ASN A 106 4.70 4.62 11.72
C ASN A 106 5.41 3.66 12.68
N PHE A 107 5.82 2.49 12.18
CA PHE A 107 6.51 1.49 12.98
C PHE A 107 7.91 1.93 13.40
N GLY A 108 8.65 2.61 12.51
CA GLY A 108 9.95 3.19 12.81
C GLY A 108 9.86 4.24 13.92
N ARG A 109 8.86 5.13 13.88
CA ARG A 109 8.56 6.07 14.99
C ARG A 109 8.26 5.36 16.31
N ALA A 110 7.63 4.19 16.26
CA ALA A 110 7.35 3.36 17.43
C ALA A 110 8.58 2.57 17.93
N GLY A 111 9.75 2.73 17.30
CA GLY A 111 11.00 2.08 17.72
C GLY A 111 11.19 0.66 17.17
N VAL A 112 10.41 0.25 16.18
CA VAL A 112 10.58 -1.05 15.50
C VAL A 112 11.82 -0.99 14.60
N THR A 113 12.64 -2.04 14.64
CA THR A 113 13.78 -2.16 13.72
C THR A 113 13.32 -2.70 12.38
N ILE A 114 13.49 -1.90 11.32
CA ILE A 114 13.13 -2.30 9.96
C ILE A 114 14.38 -2.89 9.29
N VAL A 115 14.22 -4.08 8.72
CA VAL A 115 15.26 -4.84 8.03
C VAL A 115 14.84 -5.02 6.58
N ALA A 116 15.76 -4.79 5.66
CA ALA A 116 15.52 -5.02 4.24
C ALA A 116 16.85 -5.35 3.54
N HIS A 117 16.78 -5.91 2.34
CA HIS A 117 17.95 -6.03 1.47
C HIS A 117 18.35 -4.64 0.95
N ASP A 118 19.64 -4.40 0.70
CA ASP A 118 20.20 -3.16 0.12
C ASP A 118 19.57 -2.68 -1.20
N ASN A 119 18.76 -3.52 -1.86
CA ASN A 119 18.13 -3.23 -3.15
C ASN A 119 16.65 -2.85 -3.00
N VAL A 120 16.10 -2.86 -1.79
CA VAL A 120 14.77 -2.33 -1.47
C VAL A 120 14.93 -0.80 -1.35
N ARG A 121 14.52 -0.05 -2.37
CA ARG A 121 14.70 1.40 -2.51
C ARG A 121 13.54 2.03 -3.25
#